data_AF-A0A1V4MH44-F1
#
_entry.id   AF-A0A1V4MH44-F1
#
_cell.length_a   1.000
_cell.length_b   1.000
_cell.length_c   1.000
_cell.angle_alpha   90.00
_cell.angle_beta   90.00
_cell.angle_gamma   90.00
#
_symmetry.space_group_name_H-M   'P 1'
#
loop_
_entity.id
_entity.type
_entity.pdbx_description
1 polymer ?
#
loop_
_entity_poly.entity_id
_entity_poly.type
_entity_poly.pdbx_seq_one_letter_code
_entity_poly.pdbx_strand_id
1 'polypeptide(L)'
;MDHLSRAQILIEALPYIQKFAQKTIVIKYGGHAMAEKSLKEQFVLDVILMKYVGINTVIVHGGGPQINQIMERMGIRPAFVEGQRITDDETMSVVEMVLVGTVNKEIVGLINNYQGRAVGLSGRDGDLIQADPMKIYKYTGDARPPEIIDIGRVGKVSSINTGILKTLESSGFIPVIAPVGVGPGGQAYNINADLVAGSIAGELKAEKLILLTDVPGVMSSEDQLIPSMTADDVKKALDDGTAIGGMIPKLKSCLKALGSGVAKAHIIDGRKEHAILLELFTDTGIGTEIIK
;
A
#
# COMPACT_ATOMS: atom_id res chain seq x y z
N MET A 1 -13.94 10.36 29.93
CA MET A 1 -12.97 11.42 29.62
C MET A 1 -13.73 12.73 29.58
N ASP A 2 -13.36 13.71 30.41
CA ASP A 2 -14.03 15.01 30.48
C ASP A 2 -13.68 15.90 29.27
N HIS A 3 -14.39 17.03 29.12
CA HIS A 3 -14.17 17.97 28.02
C HIS A 3 -12.77 18.58 28.01
N LEU A 4 -12.16 18.78 29.19
CA LEU A 4 -10.83 19.36 29.33
C LEU A 4 -9.75 18.41 28.79
N SER A 5 -9.85 17.13 29.17
CA SER A 5 -8.97 16.06 28.71
C SER A 5 -9.04 15.90 27.18
N ARG A 6 -10.24 15.98 26.60
CA ARG A 6 -10.41 15.95 25.13
C ARG A 6 -9.73 17.13 24.45
N ALA A 7 -9.88 18.34 24.98
CA ALA A 7 -9.21 19.52 24.44
C ALA A 7 -7.68 19.39 24.55
N GLN A 8 -7.19 18.87 25.68
CA GLN A 8 -5.76 18.69 25.91
C GLN A 8 -5.13 17.70 24.90
N ILE A 9 -5.78 16.58 24.61
CA ILE A 9 -5.32 15.62 23.59
C ILE A 9 -5.20 16.28 22.21
N LEU A 10 -6.15 17.14 21.84
CA LEU A 10 -6.08 17.87 20.56
C LEU A 10 -4.91 18.86 20.52
N ILE A 11 -4.62 19.53 21.64
CA ILE A 11 -3.48 20.43 21.75
C ILE A 11 -2.16 19.66 21.69
N GLU A 12 -2.07 18.50 22.34
CA GLU A 12 -0.89 17.62 22.31
C GLU A 12 -0.60 17.08 20.90
N ALA A 13 -1.62 16.95 20.05
CA ALA A 13 -1.46 16.56 18.66
C ALA A 13 -0.95 17.68 17.73
N LEU A 14 -1.04 18.96 18.14
CA LEU A 14 -0.70 20.11 17.28
C LEU A 14 0.73 20.08 16.70
N PRO A 15 1.78 19.72 17.46
CA PRO A 15 3.14 19.67 16.92
C PRO A 15 3.26 18.68 15.75
N TYR A 16 2.58 17.53 15.84
CA TYR A 16 2.57 16.54 14.76
C TYR A 16 1.77 17.00 13.55
N ILE A 17 0.63 17.66 13.77
CA ILE A 17 -0.16 18.28 12.69
C ILE A 17 0.69 19.29 11.93
N GLN A 18 1.37 20.19 12.64
CA GLN A 18 2.24 21.20 12.02
C GLN A 18 3.39 20.56 11.22
N LYS A 19 3.97 19.47 11.74
CA LYS A 19 5.04 18.73 11.06
C LYS A 19 4.59 18.12 9.74
N PHE A 20 3.36 17.61 9.66
CA PHE A 20 2.85 16.90 8.48
C PHE A 20 1.91 17.73 7.59
N ALA A 21 1.55 18.95 7.99
CA ALA A 21 0.78 19.86 7.15
C ALA A 21 1.48 20.07 5.79
N GLN A 22 0.69 20.00 4.71
CA GLN A 22 1.13 20.06 3.32
C GLN A 22 2.08 18.94 2.86
N LYS A 23 2.32 17.93 3.71
CA LYS A 23 3.13 16.77 3.35
C LYS A 23 2.26 15.69 2.73
N THR A 24 2.84 14.96 1.80
CA THR A 24 2.20 13.80 1.18
C THR A 24 2.48 12.54 1.99
N ILE A 25 1.43 11.78 2.30
CA ILE A 25 1.52 10.47 2.92
C ILE A 25 0.83 9.45 2.01
N VAL A 26 1.56 8.42 1.60
CA VAL A 26 1.03 7.33 0.81
C VAL A 26 0.70 6.16 1.72
N ILE A 27 -0.54 5.69 1.67
CA ILE A 27 -1.03 4.60 2.51
C ILE A 27 -1.41 3.43 1.63
N LYS A 28 -0.75 2.29 1.83
CA LYS A 28 -1.25 1.03 1.30
C LYS A 28 -2.31 0.49 2.24
N TYR A 29 -3.55 0.46 1.78
CA TYR A 29 -4.69 -0.12 2.49
C TYR A 29 -5.03 -1.52 1.94
N GLY A 30 -4.88 -2.56 2.76
CA GLY A 30 -5.05 -3.95 2.30
C GLY A 30 -5.12 -4.94 3.44
N GLY A 31 -5.45 -6.19 3.13
CA GLY A 31 -5.51 -7.28 4.12
C GLY A 31 -6.84 -7.32 4.88
N HIS A 32 -6.81 -7.84 6.10
CA HIS A 32 -7.96 -7.96 6.99
C HIS A 32 -8.54 -6.62 7.43
N ALA A 33 -7.74 -5.54 7.37
CA ALA A 33 -8.23 -4.18 7.57
C ALA A 33 -9.37 -3.79 6.59
N MET A 34 -9.50 -4.51 5.46
CA MET A 34 -10.58 -4.37 4.48
C MET A 34 -11.70 -5.39 4.63
N ALA A 35 -11.66 -6.27 5.63
CA ALA A 35 -12.66 -7.32 5.82
C ALA A 35 -13.79 -6.83 6.73
N GLU A 36 -13.45 -6.20 7.86
CA GLU A 36 -14.43 -5.75 8.84
C GLU A 36 -14.96 -4.35 8.55
N LYS A 37 -16.28 -4.18 8.67
CA LYS A 37 -16.94 -2.90 8.40
C LYS A 37 -16.47 -1.80 9.35
N SER A 38 -16.34 -2.11 10.65
CA SER A 38 -15.84 -1.16 11.65
C SER A 38 -14.44 -0.64 11.29
N LEU A 39 -13.51 -1.53 10.91
CA LEU A 39 -12.15 -1.15 10.52
C LEU A 39 -12.13 -0.27 9.26
N LYS A 40 -13.01 -0.53 8.28
CA LYS A 40 -13.17 0.34 7.11
C LYS A 40 -13.61 1.75 7.49
N GLU A 41 -14.60 1.85 8.38
CA GLU A 41 -15.11 3.15 8.85
C GLU A 41 -14.03 3.93 9.61
N GLN A 42 -13.29 3.26 10.51
CA GLN A 42 -12.19 3.91 11.24
C GLN A 42 -11.06 4.37 10.31
N PHE A 43 -10.67 3.55 9.34
CA PHE A 43 -9.68 3.94 8.32
C PHE A 43 -10.14 5.19 7.55
N VAL A 44 -11.42 5.26 7.17
CA VAL A 44 -11.95 6.42 6.45
C VAL A 44 -11.96 7.67 7.32
N LEU A 45 -12.33 7.55 8.60
CA LEU A 45 -12.27 8.66 9.55
C LEU A 45 -10.83 9.17 9.73
N ASP A 46 -9.85 8.28 9.82
CA ASP A 46 -8.43 8.64 9.90
C ASP A 46 -7.98 9.45 8.68
N VAL A 47 -8.28 8.95 7.48
CA VAL A 47 -7.90 9.60 6.21
C VAL A 47 -8.55 10.98 6.08
N ILE A 48 -9.82 11.10 6.50
CA ILE A 48 -10.55 12.37 6.45
C ILE A 48 -9.97 13.37 7.46
N LEU A 49 -9.67 12.93 8.68
CA LEU A 49 -9.01 13.77 9.67
C LEU A 49 -7.66 14.25 9.13
N MET A 50 -6.84 13.36 8.58
CA MET A 50 -5.57 13.71 7.94
C MET A 50 -5.76 14.79 6.88
N LYS A 51 -6.77 14.66 6.02
CA LYS A 51 -7.04 15.67 4.98
C LYS A 51 -7.47 17.01 5.57
N TYR A 52 -8.32 17.01 6.61
CA TYR A 52 -8.77 18.25 7.26
C TYR A 52 -7.64 18.99 7.98
N VAL A 53 -6.67 18.28 8.54
CA VAL A 53 -5.49 18.89 9.18
C VAL A 53 -4.39 19.26 8.18
N GLY A 54 -4.66 19.14 6.88
CA GLY A 54 -3.80 19.61 5.80
C GLY A 54 -2.79 18.59 5.27
N ILE A 55 -2.91 17.31 5.62
CA ILE A 55 -2.05 16.24 5.09
C ILE A 55 -2.61 15.79 3.72
N ASN A 56 -1.73 15.63 2.73
CA ASN A 56 -2.10 15.14 1.41
C ASN A 56 -2.02 13.61 1.37
N THR A 57 -3.17 12.96 1.57
CA THR A 57 -3.25 11.50 1.62
C THR A 57 -3.46 10.90 0.23
N VAL A 58 -2.65 9.89 -0.11
CA VAL A 58 -2.81 9.06 -1.32
C VAL A 58 -3.01 7.61 -0.88
N ILE A 59 -4.09 6.98 -1.32
CA ILE A 59 -4.41 5.59 -0.95
C ILE A 59 -4.10 4.67 -2.12
N VAL A 60 -3.37 3.59 -1.86
CA VAL A 60 -3.22 2.45 -2.77
C VAL A 60 -3.87 1.24 -2.12
N HIS A 61 -4.81 0.58 -2.78
CA HIS A 61 -5.53 -0.52 -2.13
C HIS A 61 -5.12 -1.90 -2.65
N GLY A 62 -5.37 -2.93 -1.82
CA GLY A 62 -5.36 -4.34 -2.25
C GLY A 62 -6.75 -4.84 -2.63
N GLY A 63 -6.89 -6.16 -2.78
CA GLY A 63 -8.20 -6.80 -2.98
C GLY A 63 -8.14 -8.31 -3.15
N GLY A 64 -7.10 -8.95 -2.60
CA GLY A 64 -6.83 -10.38 -2.79
C GLY A 64 -8.01 -11.29 -2.44
N PRO A 65 -8.63 -11.14 -1.25
CA PRO A 65 -9.79 -11.94 -0.85
C PRO A 65 -11.00 -11.77 -1.78
N GLN A 66 -11.29 -10.54 -2.21
CA GLN A 66 -12.41 -10.23 -3.10
C GLN A 66 -12.20 -10.83 -4.50
N ILE A 67 -10.97 -10.77 -5.02
CA ILE A 67 -10.61 -11.41 -6.29
C ILE A 67 -10.83 -12.92 -6.17
N ASN A 68 -10.30 -13.56 -5.12
CA ASN A 68 -10.42 -15.01 -4.92
C ASN A 68 -11.89 -15.45 -4.92
N GLN A 69 -12.74 -14.73 -4.17
CA GLN A 69 -14.16 -15.04 -4.08
C GLN A 69 -14.87 -14.99 -5.45
N ILE A 70 -14.54 -14.02 -6.29
CA ILE A 70 -15.14 -13.91 -7.63
C ILE A 70 -14.57 -14.96 -8.58
N MET A 71 -13.25 -15.21 -8.56
CA MET A 71 -12.63 -16.27 -9.34
C MET A 71 -13.24 -17.64 -9.04
N GLU A 72 -13.43 -17.98 -7.76
CA GLU A 72 -14.06 -19.24 -7.33
C GLU A 72 -15.49 -19.38 -7.85
N ARG A 73 -16.28 -18.30 -7.81
CA ARG A 73 -17.65 -18.29 -8.37
C ARG A 73 -17.67 -18.48 -9.89
N MET A 74 -16.61 -18.07 -10.58
CA MET A 74 -16.42 -18.26 -12.02
C MET A 74 -15.76 -19.61 -12.36
N GLY A 75 -15.44 -20.44 -11.37
CA GLY A 75 -14.76 -21.72 -11.58
C GLY A 75 -13.26 -21.60 -11.88
N ILE A 76 -12.68 -20.41 -11.73
CA ILE A 76 -11.26 -20.15 -11.95
C ILE A 76 -10.51 -20.39 -10.63
N ARG A 77 -9.48 -21.25 -10.64
CA ARG A 77 -8.69 -21.55 -9.43
C ARG A 77 -7.56 -20.53 -9.24
N PRO A 78 -7.50 -19.80 -8.11
CA PRO A 78 -6.37 -18.95 -7.80
C PRO A 78 -5.05 -19.73 -7.71
N ALA A 79 -4.00 -19.23 -8.35
CA ALA A 79 -2.66 -19.77 -8.24
C ALA A 79 -1.65 -18.66 -7.91
N PHE A 80 -0.65 -18.97 -7.09
CA PHE A 80 0.34 -18.00 -6.62
C PHE A 80 1.75 -18.57 -6.70
N VAL A 81 2.72 -17.70 -6.97
CA VAL A 81 4.15 -17.98 -6.93
C VAL A 81 4.89 -16.78 -6.36
N GLU A 82 5.72 -16.99 -5.33
CA GLU A 82 6.47 -15.95 -4.62
C GLU A 82 5.63 -14.72 -4.21
N GLY A 83 4.38 -14.95 -3.80
CA GLY A 83 3.45 -13.89 -3.39
C GLY A 83 2.82 -13.09 -4.55
N GLN A 84 3.12 -13.45 -5.80
CA GLN A 84 2.42 -12.95 -6.99
C GLN A 84 1.31 -13.91 -7.40
N ARG A 85 0.17 -13.36 -7.83
CA ARG A 85 -0.91 -14.16 -8.42
C ARG A 85 -0.54 -14.47 -9.87
N ILE A 86 -0.48 -15.74 -10.24
CA ILE A 86 -0.35 -16.13 -11.65
C ILE A 86 -1.60 -15.63 -12.38
N THR A 87 -1.40 -14.85 -13.43
CA THR A 87 -2.48 -14.04 -14.02
C THR A 87 -2.48 -14.25 -15.53
N ASP A 88 -3.26 -15.19 -16.05
CA ASP A 88 -3.56 -15.26 -17.49
C ASP A 88 -4.53 -14.14 -17.93
N ASP A 89 -4.92 -14.12 -19.21
CA ASP A 89 -5.82 -13.08 -19.75
C ASP A 89 -7.21 -13.08 -19.09
N GLU A 90 -7.75 -14.26 -18.81
CA GLU A 90 -9.06 -14.40 -18.16
C GLU A 90 -8.98 -13.92 -16.71
N THR A 91 -7.95 -14.37 -15.98
CA THR A 91 -7.67 -13.95 -14.61
C THR A 91 -7.41 -12.44 -14.55
N MET A 92 -6.68 -11.86 -15.50
CA MET A 92 -6.43 -10.41 -15.55
C MET A 92 -7.73 -9.64 -15.69
N SER A 93 -8.66 -10.10 -16.52
CA SER A 93 -9.96 -9.46 -16.70
C SER A 93 -10.75 -9.45 -15.39
N VAL A 94 -10.76 -10.57 -14.66
CA VAL A 94 -11.39 -10.65 -13.33
C VAL A 94 -10.70 -9.75 -12.31
N VAL A 95 -9.37 -9.77 -12.26
CA VAL A 95 -8.58 -8.92 -11.36
C VAL A 95 -8.87 -7.44 -11.60
N GLU A 96 -8.86 -7.00 -12.86
CA GLU A 96 -9.11 -5.60 -13.22
C GLU A 96 -10.54 -5.18 -12.86
N MET A 97 -11.55 -6.00 -13.20
CA MET A 97 -12.95 -5.73 -12.84
C MET A 97 -13.15 -5.61 -11.33
N VAL A 98 -12.58 -6.53 -10.55
CA VAL A 98 -12.78 -6.55 -9.10
C VAL A 98 -12.03 -5.40 -8.42
N LEU A 99 -10.75 -5.19 -8.76
CA LEU A 99 -9.96 -4.13 -8.15
C LEU A 99 -10.50 -2.75 -8.51
N VAL A 100 -10.70 -2.47 -9.80
CA VAL A 100 -11.06 -1.14 -10.29
C VAL A 100 -12.56 -0.86 -10.15
N GLY A 101 -13.41 -1.85 -10.44
CA GLY A 101 -14.87 -1.67 -10.48
C GLY A 101 -15.54 -1.82 -9.11
N THR A 102 -15.05 -2.74 -8.28
CA THR A 102 -15.71 -3.06 -7.00
C THR A 102 -14.95 -2.45 -5.83
N VAL A 103 -13.74 -2.92 -5.57
CA VAL A 103 -13.00 -2.58 -4.34
C VAL A 103 -12.64 -1.09 -4.31
N ASN A 104 -12.11 -0.57 -5.41
CA ASN A 104 -11.77 0.84 -5.55
C ASN A 104 -12.98 1.75 -5.28
N LYS A 105 -14.12 1.41 -5.89
CA LYS A 105 -15.33 2.23 -5.81
C LYS A 105 -16.03 2.11 -4.45
N GLU A 106 -15.91 0.98 -3.77
CA GLU A 106 -16.36 0.83 -2.38
C GLU A 106 -15.62 1.79 -1.45
N ILE A 107 -14.28 1.84 -1.53
CA ILE A 107 -13.46 2.75 -0.71
C ILE A 107 -13.81 4.21 -1.03
N VAL A 108 -13.90 4.56 -2.31
CA VAL A 108 -14.28 5.92 -2.75
C VAL A 108 -15.66 6.30 -2.23
N GLY A 109 -16.64 5.41 -2.38
CA GLY A 109 -18.00 5.63 -1.89
C GLY A 109 -18.04 5.86 -0.39
N LEU A 110 -17.28 5.06 0.37
CA LEU A 110 -17.21 5.21 1.83
C LEU A 110 -16.56 6.54 2.23
N ILE A 111 -15.43 6.93 1.64
CA ILE A 111 -14.80 8.22 1.93
C ILE A 111 -15.75 9.39 1.63
N ASN A 112 -16.45 9.34 0.50
CA ASN A 112 -17.40 10.38 0.11
C ASN A 112 -18.62 10.45 1.04
N ASN A 113 -19.09 9.30 1.55
CA ASN A 113 -20.19 9.24 2.51
C ASN A 113 -19.85 9.96 3.83
N TYR A 114 -18.57 9.97 4.22
CA TYR A 114 -18.08 10.71 5.38
C TYR A 114 -17.63 12.15 5.04
N GLN A 115 -18.13 12.71 3.93
CA GLN A 115 -17.83 14.08 3.46
C GLN A 115 -16.36 14.30 3.05
N GLY A 116 -15.61 13.22 2.83
CA GLY A 116 -14.36 13.28 2.08
C GLY A 116 -14.61 13.57 0.60
N ARG A 117 -13.54 13.82 -0.13
CA ARG A 117 -13.57 14.03 -1.59
C ARG A 117 -12.61 13.05 -2.26
N ALA A 118 -13.03 11.81 -2.47
CA ALA A 118 -12.20 10.77 -3.07
C ALA A 118 -12.44 10.62 -4.58
N VAL A 119 -11.36 10.31 -5.31
CA VAL A 119 -11.40 9.92 -6.73
C VAL A 119 -10.69 8.59 -6.91
N GLY A 120 -11.39 7.64 -7.50
CA GLY A 120 -10.88 6.30 -7.76
C GLY A 120 -10.19 6.19 -9.11
N LEU A 121 -8.91 5.80 -9.10
CA LEU A 121 -8.04 5.66 -10.28
C LEU A 121 -7.45 4.25 -10.37
N SER A 122 -6.96 3.92 -11.55
CA SER A 122 -6.11 2.79 -11.91
C SER A 122 -4.88 3.30 -12.67
N GLY A 123 -3.98 2.40 -13.08
CA GLY A 123 -2.85 2.78 -13.92
C GLY A 123 -3.21 3.30 -15.30
N ARG A 124 -4.42 2.99 -15.80
CA ARG A 124 -4.92 3.49 -17.10
C ARG A 124 -5.27 4.97 -17.07
N ASP A 125 -5.66 5.48 -15.90
CA ASP A 125 -6.21 6.82 -15.79
C ASP A 125 -5.09 7.85 -15.88
N GLY A 126 -4.94 8.48 -17.05
CA GLY A 126 -3.87 9.43 -17.33
C GLY A 126 -2.48 8.78 -17.37
N ASP A 127 -2.39 7.48 -17.71
CA ASP A 127 -1.14 6.72 -17.74
C ASP A 127 -0.40 6.71 -16.40
N LEU A 128 -1.16 6.74 -15.29
CA LEU A 128 -0.65 6.86 -13.93
C LEU A 128 0.39 5.80 -13.56
N ILE A 129 0.19 4.54 -13.97
CA ILE A 129 1.10 3.43 -13.65
C ILE A 129 1.47 2.71 -14.95
N GLN A 130 2.69 2.94 -15.42
CA GLN A 130 3.28 2.17 -16.51
C GLN A 130 3.93 0.91 -15.95
N ALA A 131 3.82 -0.19 -16.70
CA ALA A 131 4.23 -1.51 -16.26
C ALA A 131 5.00 -2.28 -17.33
N ASP A 132 6.08 -2.92 -16.92
CA ASP A 132 6.75 -3.93 -17.73
C ASP A 132 6.33 -5.33 -17.27
N PRO A 133 6.33 -6.33 -18.16
CA PRO A 133 6.15 -7.72 -17.77
C PRO A 133 7.16 -8.14 -16.70
N MET A 134 6.68 -8.83 -15.67
CA MET A 134 7.52 -9.44 -14.65
C MET A 134 7.77 -10.91 -15.00
N LYS A 135 9.03 -11.33 -14.86
CA LYS A 135 9.44 -12.74 -14.92
C LYS A 135 10.03 -13.14 -13.59
N ILE A 136 9.71 -14.35 -13.12
CA ILE A 136 10.32 -14.92 -11.92
C ILE A 136 11.39 -15.92 -12.36
N TYR A 137 12.56 -15.82 -11.74
CA TYR A 137 13.71 -16.68 -12.02
C TYR A 137 13.93 -17.60 -10.83
N LYS A 138 13.73 -18.90 -11.03
CA LYS A 138 13.93 -19.91 -10.00
C LYS A 138 15.31 -20.54 -10.14
N TYR A 139 16.14 -20.36 -9.11
CA TYR A 139 17.47 -20.96 -9.03
C TYR A 139 17.38 -22.34 -8.39
N THR A 140 17.83 -23.39 -9.08
CA THR A 140 17.75 -24.77 -8.60
C THR A 140 19.02 -25.28 -7.90
N GLY A 141 19.92 -24.38 -7.48
CA GLY A 141 21.12 -24.71 -6.70
C GLY A 141 22.29 -25.35 -7.48
N ASP A 142 22.01 -25.96 -8.62
CA ASP A 142 23.05 -26.46 -9.54
C ASP A 142 23.59 -25.32 -10.41
N ALA A 143 24.77 -25.48 -11.03
CA ALA A 143 25.36 -24.53 -11.99
C ALA A 143 24.54 -24.36 -13.31
N ARG A 144 23.25 -24.70 -13.28
CA ARG A 144 22.32 -24.56 -14.38
C ARG A 144 21.78 -23.12 -14.44
N PRO A 145 21.46 -22.62 -15.65
CA PRO A 145 20.74 -21.36 -15.80
C PRO A 145 19.42 -21.39 -15.03
N PRO A 146 18.99 -20.27 -14.42
CA PRO A 146 17.72 -20.20 -13.72
C PRO A 146 16.55 -20.49 -14.65
N GLU A 147 15.55 -21.22 -14.14
CA GLU A 147 14.30 -21.46 -14.86
C GLU A 147 13.44 -20.19 -14.85
N ILE A 148 12.95 -19.79 -16.03
CA ILE A 148 12.04 -18.67 -16.17
C ILE A 148 10.61 -19.17 -15.97
N ILE A 149 9.98 -18.74 -14.88
CA ILE A 149 8.57 -18.99 -14.63
C ILE A 149 7.78 -17.85 -15.28
N ASP A 150 7.00 -18.20 -16.31
CA ASP A 150 5.99 -17.30 -16.86
C ASP A 150 4.79 -17.25 -15.91
N ILE A 151 4.45 -16.04 -15.49
CA ILE A 151 3.35 -15.75 -14.56
C ILE A 151 2.22 -14.99 -15.25
N GLY A 152 2.30 -14.84 -16.58
CA GLY A 152 1.33 -14.15 -17.42
C GLY A 152 1.41 -12.63 -17.26
N ARG A 153 0.24 -12.00 -17.13
CA ARG A 153 0.02 -10.55 -17.02
C ARG A 153 0.26 -10.01 -15.62
N VAL A 154 1.39 -10.40 -15.04
CA VAL A 154 1.94 -9.78 -13.83
C VAL A 154 3.02 -8.78 -14.23
N GLY A 155 2.95 -7.58 -13.65
CA GLY A 155 3.82 -6.48 -14.01
C GLY A 155 4.73 -6.02 -12.88
N LYS A 156 5.78 -5.31 -13.24
CA LYS A 156 6.55 -4.43 -12.36
C LYS A 156 6.31 -2.98 -12.79
N VAL A 157 6.23 -2.06 -11.83
CA VAL A 157 6.13 -0.63 -12.14
C VAL A 157 7.39 -0.17 -12.86
N SER A 158 7.23 0.35 -14.08
CA SER A 158 8.32 0.95 -14.87
C SER A 158 8.42 2.46 -14.60
N SER A 159 7.29 3.17 -14.61
CA SER A 159 7.22 4.60 -14.25
C SER A 159 5.86 4.98 -13.66
N ILE A 160 5.83 6.08 -12.89
CA ILE A 160 4.61 6.68 -12.34
C ILE A 160 4.43 8.07 -12.94
N ASN A 161 3.27 8.33 -13.56
CA ASN A 161 2.90 9.67 -14.01
C ASN A 161 2.15 10.42 -12.90
N THR A 162 2.83 11.38 -12.26
CA THR A 162 2.25 12.13 -11.13
C THR A 162 1.30 13.26 -11.52
N GLY A 163 1.13 13.56 -12.81
CA GLY A 163 0.34 14.72 -13.27
C GLY A 163 -1.10 14.71 -12.76
N ILE A 164 -1.78 13.57 -12.87
CA ILE A 164 -3.16 13.41 -12.37
C ILE A 164 -3.22 13.53 -10.84
N LEU A 165 -2.23 12.98 -10.12
CA LEU A 165 -2.20 13.02 -8.65
C LEU A 165 -2.01 14.46 -8.13
N LYS A 166 -1.10 15.22 -8.74
CA LYS A 166 -0.86 16.63 -8.40
C LYS A 166 -2.07 17.51 -8.67
N THR A 167 -2.81 17.22 -9.75
CA THR A 167 -4.05 17.94 -10.10
C THR A 167 -5.17 17.67 -9.08
N LEU A 168 -5.29 16.43 -8.62
CA LEU A 168 -6.25 16.06 -7.57
C LEU A 168 -5.87 16.67 -6.22
N GLU A 169 -4.59 16.63 -5.87
CA GLU A 169 -4.04 17.22 -4.64
C GLU A 169 -4.38 18.71 -4.55
N SER A 170 -4.08 19.49 -5.60
CA SER A 170 -4.36 20.94 -5.64
C SER A 170 -5.85 21.28 -5.55
N SER A 171 -6.70 20.34 -5.91
CA SER A 171 -8.17 20.49 -5.88
C SER A 171 -8.80 19.93 -4.59
N GLY A 172 -7.98 19.43 -3.66
CA GLY A 172 -8.41 18.91 -2.38
C GLY A 172 -8.98 17.48 -2.42
N PHE A 173 -8.75 16.73 -3.51
CA PHE A 173 -9.21 15.34 -3.61
C PHE A 173 -8.22 14.35 -2.98
N ILE A 174 -8.74 13.19 -2.57
CA ILE A 174 -8.02 12.04 -2.04
C ILE A 174 -7.99 10.97 -3.16
N PRO A 175 -6.84 10.76 -3.83
CA PRO A 175 -6.73 9.70 -4.82
C PRO A 175 -6.74 8.32 -4.16
N VAL A 176 -7.57 7.41 -4.70
CA VAL A 176 -7.66 6.00 -4.31
C VAL A 176 -7.29 5.14 -5.51
N ILE A 177 -6.18 4.43 -5.42
CA ILE A 177 -5.50 3.85 -6.59
C ILE A 177 -5.55 2.33 -6.53
N ALA A 178 -6.09 1.72 -7.59
CA ALA A 178 -6.05 0.30 -7.83
C ALA A 178 -4.70 -0.10 -8.45
N PRO A 179 -4.07 -1.21 -8.01
CA PRO A 179 -2.71 -1.60 -8.40
C PRO A 179 -2.70 -2.37 -9.73
N VAL A 180 -3.36 -1.82 -10.74
CA VAL A 180 -3.38 -2.32 -12.13
C VAL A 180 -2.57 -1.34 -12.97
N GLY A 181 -1.46 -1.80 -13.54
CA GLY A 181 -0.62 -0.98 -14.43
C GLY A 181 -0.92 -1.24 -15.91
N VAL A 182 -0.31 -0.43 -16.77
CA VAL A 182 -0.50 -0.49 -18.23
C VAL A 182 0.84 -0.68 -18.92
N GLY A 183 0.92 -1.66 -19.81
CA GLY A 183 2.10 -1.87 -20.65
C GLY A 183 2.12 -1.01 -21.90
N PRO A 184 3.22 -1.06 -22.67
CA PRO A 184 3.41 -0.24 -23.88
C PRO A 184 2.32 -0.40 -24.95
N GLY A 185 1.64 -1.55 -25.00
CA GLY A 185 0.55 -1.82 -25.94
C GLY A 185 -0.84 -1.51 -25.37
N GLY A 186 -0.94 -0.86 -24.21
CA GLY A 186 -2.22 -0.58 -23.55
C GLY A 186 -2.81 -1.76 -22.79
N GLN A 187 -2.08 -2.88 -22.66
CA GLN A 187 -2.53 -4.05 -21.93
C GLN A 187 -2.36 -3.86 -20.41
N ALA A 188 -3.37 -4.26 -19.64
CA ALA A 188 -3.32 -4.25 -18.19
C ALA A 188 -2.37 -5.31 -17.62
N TYR A 189 -1.70 -4.96 -16.51
CA TYR A 189 -0.89 -5.86 -15.69
C TYR A 189 -1.34 -5.79 -14.23
N ASN A 190 -1.44 -6.95 -13.61
CA ASN A 190 -1.64 -7.07 -12.17
C ASN A 190 -0.30 -6.80 -11.46
N ILE A 191 -0.28 -5.86 -10.50
CA ILE A 191 0.94 -5.50 -9.77
C ILE A 191 0.67 -5.63 -8.27
N ASN A 192 1.67 -6.06 -7.52
CA ASN A 192 1.59 -6.06 -6.07
C ASN A 192 1.35 -4.62 -5.52
N ALA A 193 0.29 -4.45 -4.73
CA ALA A 193 -0.12 -3.16 -4.18
C ALA A 193 0.93 -2.50 -3.29
N ASP A 194 1.72 -3.28 -2.55
CA ASP A 194 2.80 -2.73 -1.71
C ASP A 194 3.88 -2.09 -2.61
N LEU A 195 4.23 -2.73 -3.73
CA LEU A 195 5.21 -2.20 -4.70
C LEU A 195 4.70 -0.96 -5.45
N VAL A 196 3.40 -0.92 -5.77
CA VAL A 196 2.75 0.27 -6.36
C VAL A 196 2.81 1.43 -5.37
N ALA A 197 2.42 1.21 -4.11
CA ALA A 197 2.46 2.23 -3.07
C ALA A 197 3.86 2.80 -2.86
N GLY A 198 4.89 1.94 -2.78
CA GLY A 198 6.27 2.40 -2.65
C GLY A 198 6.77 3.18 -3.86
N SER A 199 6.38 2.77 -5.08
CA SER A 199 6.76 3.48 -6.30
C SER A 199 6.09 4.85 -6.40
N ILE A 200 4.79 4.95 -6.05
CA ILE A 200 4.07 6.23 -5.99
C ILE A 200 4.65 7.15 -4.91
N ALA A 201 4.95 6.60 -3.72
CA ALA A 201 5.55 7.37 -2.63
C ALA A 201 6.93 7.92 -3.02
N GLY A 202 7.75 7.09 -3.67
CA GLY A 202 9.06 7.51 -4.19
C GLY A 202 8.98 8.59 -5.25
N GLU A 203 8.01 8.50 -6.17
CA GLU A 203 7.84 9.50 -7.22
C GLU A 203 7.30 10.82 -6.68
N LEU A 204 6.38 10.77 -5.70
CA LEU A 204 5.83 11.95 -5.03
C LEU A 204 6.76 12.55 -3.98
N LYS A 205 7.91 11.92 -3.69
CA LYS A 205 8.80 12.30 -2.57
C LYS A 205 8.02 12.43 -1.26
N ALA A 206 7.15 11.45 -1.00
CA ALA A 206 6.27 11.46 0.15
C ALA A 206 7.06 11.53 1.47
N GLU A 207 6.50 12.21 2.47
CA GLU A 207 7.08 12.27 3.80
C GLU A 207 7.04 10.88 4.45
N LYS A 208 5.93 10.15 4.26
CA LYS A 208 5.77 8.79 4.77
C LYS A 208 5.14 7.86 3.73
N LEU A 209 5.64 6.63 3.69
CA LEU A 209 4.93 5.45 3.17
C LEU A 209 4.43 4.64 4.35
N ILE A 210 3.13 4.33 4.41
CA ILE A 210 2.53 3.48 5.44
C ILE A 210 1.94 2.24 4.79
N LEU A 211 2.42 1.06 5.18
CA LEU A 211 1.90 -0.23 4.72
C LEU A 211 1.07 -0.87 5.82
N LEU A 212 -0.26 -0.89 5.63
CA LEU A 212 -1.15 -1.61 6.52
C LEU A 212 -1.06 -3.12 6.23
N THR A 213 -0.92 -3.89 7.31
CA THR A 213 -0.78 -5.35 7.26
C THR A 213 -1.57 -6.01 8.41
N ASP A 214 -1.58 -7.34 8.44
CA ASP A 214 -2.33 -8.15 9.40
C ASP A 214 -1.46 -8.65 10.57
N VAL A 215 -0.29 -8.02 10.76
CA VAL A 215 0.68 -8.34 11.82
C VAL A 215 1.15 -7.03 12.49
N PRO A 216 1.64 -7.06 13.73
CA PRO A 216 2.11 -5.88 14.47
C PRO A 216 3.12 -5.01 13.70
N GLY A 217 4.01 -5.65 12.94
CA GLY A 217 5.09 -5.02 12.20
C GLY A 217 6.06 -6.10 11.73
N VAL A 218 7.36 -5.79 11.71
CA VAL A 218 8.42 -6.78 11.51
C VAL A 218 8.73 -7.44 12.84
N MET A 219 8.67 -8.78 12.87
CA MET A 219 8.94 -9.58 14.06
C MET A 219 10.38 -10.08 14.02
N SER A 220 11.06 -10.10 15.17
CA SER A 220 12.35 -10.76 15.32
C SER A 220 12.21 -12.27 15.34
N SER A 221 13.33 -12.99 15.32
CA SER A 221 13.36 -14.45 15.49
C SER A 221 12.79 -14.92 16.84
N GLU A 222 12.67 -14.04 17.82
CA GLU A 222 12.11 -14.29 19.15
C GLU A 222 10.62 -13.91 19.27
N ASP A 223 9.98 -13.65 18.12
CA ASP A 223 8.58 -13.22 18.03
C ASP A 223 8.28 -11.91 18.77
N GLN A 224 9.26 -11.00 18.80
CA GLN A 224 9.12 -9.65 19.35
C GLN A 224 9.03 -8.61 18.23
N LEU A 225 8.18 -7.60 18.41
CA LEU A 225 8.09 -6.48 17.47
C LEU A 225 9.41 -5.70 17.45
N ILE A 226 9.96 -5.48 16.26
CA ILE A 226 11.08 -4.58 16.04
C ILE A 226 10.50 -3.18 15.76
N PRO A 227 10.63 -2.21 16.67
CA PRO A 227 9.96 -0.91 16.51
C PRO A 227 10.63 -0.01 15.47
N SER A 228 11.94 -0.17 15.25
CA SER A 228 12.71 0.67 14.31
C SER A 228 13.78 -0.15 13.61
N MET A 229 13.94 0.06 12.31
CA MET A 229 14.95 -0.58 11.46
C MET A 229 15.62 0.45 10.56
N THR A 230 16.92 0.30 10.34
CA THR A 230 17.60 1.03 9.26
C THR A 230 17.44 0.32 7.92
N ALA A 231 17.76 0.99 6.81
CA ALA A 231 17.76 0.35 5.49
C ALA A 231 18.73 -0.84 5.44
N ASP A 232 19.83 -0.80 6.19
CA ASP A 232 20.78 -1.92 6.26
C ASP A 232 20.25 -3.09 7.10
N ASP A 233 19.51 -2.82 8.18
CA ASP A 233 18.84 -3.88 8.95
C ASP A 233 17.79 -4.60 8.09
N VAL A 234 17.08 -3.86 7.25
CA VAL A 234 16.12 -4.46 6.31
C VAL A 234 16.83 -5.33 5.27
N LYS A 235 17.99 -4.91 4.74
CA LYS A 235 18.77 -5.77 3.83
C LYS A 235 19.21 -7.06 4.53
N LYS A 236 19.73 -6.97 5.74
CA LYS A 236 20.10 -8.15 6.55
C LYS A 236 18.90 -9.07 6.76
N ALA A 237 17.75 -8.53 7.16
CA ALA A 237 16.53 -9.31 7.38
C ALA A 237 16.01 -10.01 6.09
N LEU A 238 16.29 -9.45 4.91
CA LEU A 238 15.99 -10.07 3.62
C LEU A 238 16.99 -11.18 3.28
N ASP A 239 18.26 -11.04 3.66
CA ASP A 239 19.34 -11.98 3.33
C ASP A 239 19.43 -13.16 4.30
N ASP A 240 19.19 -12.92 5.60
CA ASP A 240 19.29 -13.93 6.67
C ASP A 240 18.02 -14.79 6.84
N GLY A 241 16.97 -14.49 6.09
CA GLY A 241 15.71 -15.23 6.10
C GLY A 241 14.74 -14.84 7.21
N THR A 242 15.02 -13.80 8.00
CA THR A 242 14.06 -13.25 8.99
C THR A 242 12.76 -12.81 8.32
N ALA A 243 12.86 -12.18 7.15
CA ALA A 243 11.71 -11.76 6.36
C ALA A 243 11.14 -12.94 5.56
N ILE A 244 9.95 -13.40 5.92
CA ILE A 244 9.28 -14.52 5.25
C ILE A 244 8.00 -14.10 4.52
N GLY A 245 7.65 -14.86 3.47
CA GLY A 245 6.37 -14.75 2.76
C GLY A 245 6.05 -13.32 2.30
N GLY A 246 4.87 -12.82 2.72
CA GLY A 246 4.38 -11.50 2.35
C GLY A 246 5.15 -10.32 2.96
N MET A 247 6.05 -10.54 3.91
CA MET A 247 6.88 -9.47 4.48
C MET A 247 8.00 -9.05 3.52
N ILE A 248 8.52 -9.99 2.71
CA ILE A 248 9.57 -9.74 1.72
C ILE A 248 9.18 -8.60 0.74
N PRO A 249 8.02 -8.64 0.03
CA PRO A 249 7.65 -7.55 -0.86
C PRO A 249 7.39 -6.22 -0.15
N LYS A 250 6.95 -6.23 1.12
CA LYS A 250 6.77 -5.00 1.92
C LYS A 250 8.11 -4.32 2.20
N LEU A 251 9.07 -5.08 2.72
CA LEU A 251 10.41 -4.58 3.01
C LEU A 251 11.13 -4.10 1.74
N LYS A 252 11.03 -4.85 0.64
CA LYS A 252 11.55 -4.43 -0.67
C LYS A 252 10.91 -3.12 -1.15
N SER A 253 9.60 -2.97 -0.93
CA SER A 253 8.90 -1.71 -1.26
C SER A 253 9.39 -0.54 -0.43
N CYS A 254 9.52 -0.72 0.90
CA CYS A 254 10.06 0.28 1.81
C CYS A 254 11.47 0.72 1.42
N LEU A 255 12.37 -0.22 1.15
CA LEU A 255 13.73 0.09 0.69
C LEU A 255 13.74 0.88 -0.61
N LYS A 256 12.94 0.46 -1.61
CA LYS A 256 12.83 1.18 -2.88
C LYS A 256 12.32 2.60 -2.68
N ALA A 257 11.29 2.77 -1.85
CA ALA A 257 10.69 4.06 -1.56
C ALA A 257 11.68 5.02 -0.87
N LEU A 258 12.38 4.54 0.16
CA LEU A 258 13.42 5.31 0.88
C LEU A 258 14.55 5.73 -0.06
N GLY A 259 15.07 4.78 -0.87
CA GLY A 259 16.09 5.05 -1.88
C GLY A 259 15.64 6.04 -2.95
N SER A 260 14.34 6.13 -3.19
CA SER A 260 13.73 7.08 -4.15
C SER A 260 13.37 8.43 -3.53
N GLY A 261 13.63 8.65 -2.24
CA GLY A 261 13.45 9.95 -1.60
C GLY A 261 12.31 10.06 -0.61
N VAL A 262 11.61 8.97 -0.26
CA VAL A 262 10.70 8.96 0.89
C VAL A 262 11.50 9.15 2.19
N ALA A 263 10.98 9.94 3.13
CA ALA A 263 11.70 10.24 4.36
C ALA A 263 11.66 9.08 5.36
N LYS A 264 10.49 8.47 5.58
CA LYS A 264 10.32 7.26 6.40
C LYS A 264 9.30 6.29 5.80
N ALA A 265 9.49 4.99 6.01
CA ALA A 265 8.48 3.97 5.71
C ALA A 265 8.01 3.30 7.00
N HIS A 266 6.76 2.84 7.03
CA HIS A 266 6.12 2.29 8.22
C HIS A 266 5.37 1.01 7.83
N ILE A 267 5.51 -0.04 8.63
CA ILE A 267 4.72 -1.28 8.52
C ILE A 267 3.95 -1.43 9.83
N ILE A 268 2.63 -1.33 9.78
CA ILE A 268 1.77 -1.29 10.97
C ILE A 268 0.56 -2.22 10.83
N ASP A 269 0.04 -2.66 11.98
CA ASP A 269 -1.15 -3.50 12.05
C ASP A 269 -2.42 -2.73 11.74
N GLY A 270 -3.00 -2.98 10.57
CA GLY A 270 -4.24 -2.35 10.13
C GLY A 270 -5.49 -2.87 10.84
N ARG A 271 -5.37 -3.87 11.72
CA ARG A 271 -6.49 -4.38 12.54
C ARG A 271 -6.70 -3.57 13.82
N LYS A 272 -5.72 -2.73 14.19
CA LYS A 272 -5.87 -1.81 15.32
C LYS A 272 -6.71 -0.61 14.92
N GLU A 273 -7.67 -0.24 15.77
CA GLU A 273 -8.45 0.98 15.57
C GLU A 273 -7.52 2.20 15.56
N HIS A 274 -7.78 3.12 14.63
CA HIS A 274 -7.01 4.35 14.47
C HIS A 274 -5.49 4.14 14.29
N ALA A 275 -5.08 3.01 13.70
CA ALA A 275 -3.68 2.64 13.54
C ALA A 275 -2.84 3.75 12.90
N ILE A 276 -3.39 4.45 11.90
CA ILE A 276 -2.68 5.52 11.20
C ILE A 276 -2.47 6.72 12.10
N LEU A 277 -3.50 7.14 12.84
CA LEU A 277 -3.41 8.29 13.73
C LEU A 277 -2.44 8.00 14.89
N LEU A 278 -2.49 6.78 15.45
CA LEU A 278 -1.56 6.36 16.49
C LEU A 278 -0.12 6.38 15.98
N GLU A 279 0.13 5.97 14.74
CA GLU A 279 1.47 5.99 14.13
C GLU A 279 1.96 7.41 13.78
N LEU A 280 1.06 8.35 13.48
CA LEU A 280 1.43 9.70 13.07
C LEU A 280 1.52 10.69 14.24
N PHE A 281 0.67 10.54 15.25
CA PHE A 281 0.47 11.51 16.32
C PHE A 281 0.96 11.02 17.69
N THR A 282 1.89 10.07 17.71
CA THR A 282 2.61 9.64 18.91
C THR A 282 4.10 9.47 18.62
N ASP A 283 4.94 9.57 19.66
CA ASP A 283 6.39 9.38 19.53
C ASP A 283 6.81 7.91 19.46
N THR A 284 6.04 7.02 20.09
CA THR A 284 6.40 5.59 20.18
C THR A 284 6.03 4.80 18.93
N GLY A 285 5.05 5.28 18.15
CA GLY A 285 4.44 4.48 17.08
C GLY A 285 3.77 3.21 17.61
N ILE A 286 3.26 2.38 16.70
CA ILE A 286 2.56 1.12 17.03
C ILE A 286 3.03 -0.08 16.20
N GLY A 287 3.97 0.12 15.28
CA GLY A 287 4.55 -0.93 14.44
C GLY A 287 6.04 -0.71 14.21
N THR A 288 6.52 -1.03 13.00
CA THR A 288 7.92 -0.89 12.63
C THR A 288 8.12 0.33 11.74
N GLU A 289 8.91 1.29 12.21
CA GLU A 289 9.43 2.34 11.33
C GLU A 289 10.73 1.91 10.64
N ILE A 290 10.92 2.37 9.40
CA ILE A 290 12.10 2.12 8.60
C ILE A 290 12.67 3.45 8.15
N ILE A 291 13.93 3.68 8.50
CA ILE A 291 14.69 4.89 8.18
C ILE A 291 15.88 4.56 7.26
N LYS A 292 16.48 5.60 6.67
CA LYS A 292 17.67 5.46 5.82
C LYS A 292 18.88 4.99 6.63
#